data_AF-A0A1M6T160-F1
#
_entry.id   AF-A0A1M6T160-F1
#
_cell.length_a   1.000
_cell.length_b   1.000
_cell.length_c   1.000
_cell.angle_alpha   90.00
_cell.angle_beta   90.00
_cell.angle_gamma   90.00
#
_symmetry.space_group_name_H-M   'P 1'
#
loop_
_entity.id
_entity.type
_entity.pdbx_description
1 polymer ?
#
loop_
_entity_poly.entity_id
_entity_poly.type
_entity_poly.pdbx_seq_one_letter_code
_entity_poly.pdbx_strand_id
1 'polypeptide(L)'
;MIKARYIVLYSIIVVTCLLICILFFDFDKNKELTKPDKIIVFYNDSIIEVKNDSKQFDTIYDLTVKRIKSSSFFGETAIESEILEKIKKEIAIEFVYFNTIEYRHDSIKREFNKLFISLGSEYNDYIIFYNNRYQSSPLENLKKPDELKKYVLDNI
;
A
#
# COMPACT_ATOMS: atom_id res chain seq x y z
N MET A 1 -39.58 -33.03 30.03
CA MET A 1 -39.29 -31.59 29.87
C MET A 1 -37.82 -31.19 30.04
N ILE A 2 -36.99 -31.97 30.73
CA ILE A 2 -35.59 -31.60 31.03
C ILE A 2 -34.66 -31.68 29.80
N LYS A 3 -34.85 -32.66 28.90
CA LYS A 3 -34.01 -32.85 27.70
C LYS A 3 -34.08 -31.70 26.69
N ALA A 4 -35.25 -31.10 26.49
CA ALA A 4 -35.43 -29.98 25.57
C ALA A 4 -34.70 -28.72 26.04
N ARG A 5 -34.62 -28.49 27.36
CA ARG A 5 -33.91 -27.35 27.94
C ARG A 5 -32.40 -27.41 27.71
N TYR A 6 -31.82 -28.61 27.78
CA TYR A 6 -30.39 -28.79 27.50
C TYR A 6 -30.06 -28.58 26.02
N ILE A 7 -30.90 -29.04 25.10
CA ILE A 7 -30.69 -28.85 23.66
C ILE A 7 -30.68 -27.36 23.30
N VAL A 8 -31.62 -26.58 23.87
CA VAL A 8 -31.68 -25.13 23.66
C VAL A 8 -30.47 -24.41 24.25
N LEU A 9 -29.96 -24.86 25.39
CA LEU A 9 -28.76 -24.27 25.99
C LEU A 9 -27.51 -24.55 25.14
N TYR A 10 -27.35 -25.77 24.64
CA TYR A 10 -26.25 -26.14 23.75
C TYR A 10 -26.29 -25.36 22.43
N SER A 11 -27.47 -25.17 21.84
CA SER A 11 -27.59 -24.39 20.60
C SER A 11 -27.25 -22.92 20.82
N ILE A 12 -27.64 -22.32 21.95
CA ILE A 12 -27.24 -20.95 22.31
C ILE A 12 -25.72 -20.84 22.43
N ILE A 13 -25.07 -21.78 23.13
CA ILE A 13 -23.61 -21.79 23.32
C ILE A 13 -22.88 -21.86 21.97
N VAL A 14 -23.32 -22.74 21.06
CA VAL A 14 -22.72 -22.90 19.73
C VAL A 14 -22.89 -21.62 18.90
N VAL A 15 -24.07 -21.00 18.93
CA VAL A 15 -24.33 -19.72 18.22
C VAL A 15 -23.48 -18.59 18.79
N THR A 16 -23.34 -18.49 20.12
CA THR A 16 -22.47 -17.48 20.74
C THR A 16 -20.99 -17.71 20.44
N CYS A 17 -20.52 -18.96 20.43
CA CYS A 17 -19.14 -19.27 20.03
C CYS A 17 -18.88 -18.92 18.56
N LEU A 18 -19.82 -19.20 17.66
CA LEU A 18 -19.70 -18.81 16.25
C LEU A 18 -19.66 -17.29 16.07
N LEU A 19 -20.50 -16.54 16.80
CA LEU A 19 -20.49 -15.08 16.77
C LEU A 19 -19.18 -14.50 17.32
N ILE A 20 -18.65 -15.07 18.40
CA ILE A 20 -17.35 -14.69 18.96
C ILE A 20 -16.23 -14.98 17.94
N CYS A 21 -16.24 -16.14 17.28
CA CYS A 21 -15.27 -16.46 16.23
C CYS A 21 -15.32 -15.47 15.06
N ILE A 22 -16.50 -15.05 14.62
CA ILE A 22 -16.65 -14.03 13.56
C ILE A 22 -16.06 -12.68 14.01
N LEU A 23 -16.33 -12.26 15.26
CA LEU A 23 -15.82 -11.01 15.81
C LEU A 23 -14.28 -11.00 15.98
N PHE A 24 -13.67 -12.13 16.33
CA PHE A 24 -12.21 -12.24 16.41
C PHE A 24 -11.52 -12.33 15.04
N PHE A 25 -12.21 -12.78 13.99
CA PHE A 25 -11.66 -12.85 12.63
C PHE A 25 -11.70 -11.52 11.87
N ASP A 26 -12.42 -10.51 12.38
CA ASP A 26 -12.58 -9.19 11.75
C ASP A 26 -11.68 -8.10 12.33
N PHE A 27 -10.80 -8.43 13.29
CA PHE A 27 -9.84 -7.47 13.83
C PHE A 27 -8.69 -7.20 12.83
N ASP A 28 -8.81 -6.06 12.13
CA ASP A 28 -7.75 -5.31 11.44
C ASP A 28 -6.95 -6.05 10.36
N LYS A 29 -7.65 -6.57 9.35
CA LYS A 29 -6.98 -7.14 8.16
C LYS A 29 -6.28 -6.10 7.28
N ASN A 30 -6.65 -4.82 7.36
CA ASN A 30 -6.08 -3.77 6.52
C ASN A 30 -5.93 -2.46 7.28
N LYS A 31 -4.69 -2.00 7.45
CA LYS A 31 -4.40 -0.65 7.93
C LYS A 31 -4.17 0.22 6.72
N GLU A 32 -4.98 1.27 6.55
CA GLU A 32 -4.83 2.18 5.42
C GLU A 32 -3.44 2.83 5.42
N LEU A 33 -2.92 3.08 4.21
CA LEU A 33 -1.70 3.85 4.05
C LEU A 33 -1.92 5.21 4.70
N THR A 34 -0.97 5.67 5.51
CA THR A 34 -1.05 7.01 6.11
C THR A 34 -0.70 8.05 5.05
N LYS A 35 -1.26 9.26 5.14
CA LYS A 35 -0.90 10.36 4.23
C LYS A 35 0.59 10.72 4.43
N PRO A 36 1.39 10.86 3.35
CA PRO A 36 2.80 11.22 3.48
C PRO A 36 2.98 12.68 3.90
N ASP A 37 4.17 13.01 4.41
CA ASP A 37 4.56 14.38 4.72
C ASP A 37 4.97 15.13 3.44
N LYS A 38 5.52 14.39 2.47
CA LYS A 38 6.02 14.92 1.19
C LYS A 38 5.83 13.91 0.06
N ILE A 39 5.50 14.42 -1.13
CA ILE A 39 5.46 13.65 -2.37
C ILE A 39 6.49 14.25 -3.33
N ILE A 40 7.37 13.41 -3.85
CA ILE A 40 8.38 13.74 -4.84
C ILE A 40 8.04 12.98 -6.12
N VAL A 41 8.01 13.67 -7.25
CA VAL A 41 7.90 13.04 -8.57
C VAL A 41 9.23 13.17 -9.28
N PHE A 42 9.73 12.03 -9.76
CA PHE A 42 10.86 11.95 -10.66
C PHE A 42 10.35 11.83 -12.08
N TYR A 43 10.83 12.67 -12.99
CA TYR A 43 10.45 12.63 -14.40
C TYR A 43 11.60 13.16 -15.26
N ASN A 44 12.13 12.34 -16.18
CA ASN A 44 13.22 12.73 -17.10
C ASN A 44 14.35 13.50 -16.40
N ASP A 45 14.98 12.88 -15.40
CA ASP A 45 16.04 13.46 -14.54
C ASP A 45 15.63 14.68 -13.69
N SER A 46 14.37 15.13 -13.77
CA SER A 46 13.84 16.23 -12.95
C SER A 46 13.25 15.69 -11.65
N ILE A 47 13.41 16.47 -10.58
CA ILE A 47 12.86 16.18 -9.25
C ILE A 47 11.87 17.28 -8.92
N ILE A 48 10.59 16.91 -8.78
CA ILE A 48 9.49 17.84 -8.56
C ILE A 48 8.85 17.51 -7.23
N GLU A 49 8.84 18.48 -6.32
CA GLU A 49 8.15 18.36 -5.05
C GLU A 49 6.70 18.86 -5.18
N VAL A 50 5.75 18.01 -4.81
CA VAL A 50 4.33 18.35 -4.81
C VAL A 50 3.97 18.94 -3.46
N LYS A 51 3.39 20.15 -3.46
CA LYS A 51 3.01 20.85 -2.23
C LYS A 51 1.89 20.12 -1.49
N ASN A 52 2.04 19.93 -0.19
CA ASN A 52 1.10 19.17 0.65
C ASN A 52 -0.31 19.78 0.78
N ASP A 53 -0.46 21.08 0.51
CA ASP A 53 -1.72 21.82 0.52
C ASP A 53 -2.40 21.88 -0.86
N SER A 54 -1.80 21.23 -1.87
CA SER A 54 -2.32 21.26 -3.24
C SER A 54 -3.29 20.11 -3.51
N LYS A 55 -4.28 20.37 -4.38
CA LYS A 55 -5.17 19.33 -4.91
C LYS A 55 -4.39 18.21 -5.63
N GLN A 56 -3.24 18.52 -6.21
CA GLN A 56 -2.38 17.55 -6.87
C GLN A 56 -1.85 16.51 -5.88
N PHE A 57 -1.47 16.94 -4.68
CA PHE A 57 -1.01 16.05 -3.62
C PHE A 57 -2.07 15.04 -3.22
N ASP A 58 -3.28 15.52 -2.92
CA ASP A 58 -4.41 14.67 -2.54
C ASP A 58 -4.75 13.67 -3.66
N THR A 59 -4.75 14.14 -4.91
CA THR A 59 -5.08 13.29 -6.06
C THR A 59 -4.02 12.19 -6.28
N ILE A 60 -2.73 12.52 -6.18
CA ILE A 60 -1.64 11.55 -6.30
C ILE A 60 -1.71 10.52 -5.17
N TYR A 61 -1.99 10.98 -3.94
CA TYR A 61 -2.17 10.11 -2.78
C TYR A 61 -3.34 9.14 -2.98
N ASP A 62 -4.52 9.63 -3.33
CA ASP A 62 -5.72 8.80 -3.47
C ASP A 62 -5.56 7.75 -4.58
N LEU A 63 -5.00 8.15 -5.72
CA LEU A 63 -4.73 7.25 -6.84
C LEU A 63 -3.69 6.19 -6.46
N THR A 64 -2.68 6.56 -5.65
CA THR A 64 -1.70 5.62 -5.11
C THR A 64 -2.33 4.61 -4.16
N VAL A 65 -3.17 5.06 -3.22
CA VAL A 65 -3.89 4.18 -2.28
C VAL A 65 -4.77 3.19 -3.05
N LYS A 66 -5.51 3.68 -4.05
CA LYS A 66 -6.33 2.84 -4.93
C LYS A 66 -5.49 1.80 -5.66
N ARG A 67 -4.33 2.20 -6.19
CA ARG A 67 -3.39 1.30 -6.88
C ARG A 67 -2.89 0.19 -5.95
N ILE A 68 -2.40 0.54 -4.76
CA ILE A 68 -1.89 -0.43 -3.79
C ILE A 68 -2.99 -1.39 -3.33
N LYS A 69 -4.20 -0.89 -3.02
CA LYS A 69 -5.35 -1.73 -2.63
C LYS A 69 -5.76 -2.73 -3.71
N SER A 70 -5.49 -2.43 -4.98
CA SER A 70 -5.80 -3.32 -6.10
C SER A 70 -4.71 -4.37 -6.38
N SER A 71 -3.56 -4.28 -5.70
CA SER A 71 -2.46 -5.24 -5.84
C SER A 71 -2.78 -6.54 -5.10
N SER A 72 -2.59 -7.67 -5.76
CA SER A 72 -2.85 -9.00 -5.18
C SER A 72 -1.61 -9.68 -4.60
N PHE A 73 -0.42 -9.05 -4.68
CA PHE A 73 0.83 -9.70 -4.27
C PHE A 73 1.88 -8.69 -3.80
N PHE A 74 2.50 -8.97 -2.64
CA PHE A 74 3.70 -8.26 -2.16
C PHE A 74 4.84 -9.28 -2.01
N GLY A 75 5.79 -9.27 -2.94
CA GLY A 75 6.96 -10.16 -2.91
C GLY A 75 8.14 -9.51 -2.20
N GLU A 76 8.96 -10.28 -1.48
CA GLU A 76 10.22 -9.80 -0.89
C GLU A 76 11.40 -10.01 -1.84
N THR A 77 11.86 -8.94 -2.48
CA THR A 77 13.07 -8.95 -3.31
C THR A 77 13.83 -7.66 -3.06
N ALA A 78 15.10 -7.77 -2.65
CA ALA A 78 15.97 -6.62 -2.57
C ALA A 78 16.16 -6.04 -3.98
N ILE A 79 15.94 -4.74 -4.14
CA ILE A 79 16.22 -4.04 -5.40
C ILE A 79 17.61 -3.42 -5.27
N GLU A 80 18.49 -3.76 -6.20
CA GLU A 80 19.83 -3.18 -6.27
C GLU A 80 19.75 -1.67 -6.51
N SER A 81 20.66 -0.90 -5.90
CA SER A 81 20.67 0.56 -5.99
C SER A 81 20.72 1.08 -7.42
N GLU A 82 21.41 0.37 -8.32
CA GLU A 82 21.50 0.73 -9.75
C GLU A 82 20.16 0.64 -10.47
N ILE A 83 19.30 -0.31 -10.10
CA ILE A 83 17.96 -0.46 -10.66
C ILE A 83 17.09 0.70 -10.21
N LEU A 84 17.15 1.08 -8.93
CA LEU A 84 16.37 2.21 -8.39
C LEU A 84 16.72 3.52 -9.11
N GLU A 85 18.01 3.77 -9.35
CA GLU A 85 18.46 4.95 -10.08
C GLU A 85 18.00 4.94 -11.55
N LYS A 86 17.98 3.77 -12.21
CA LYS A 86 17.40 3.65 -13.57
C LYS A 86 15.90 3.98 -13.57
N ILE A 87 15.14 3.46 -12.60
CA ILE A 87 13.69 3.70 -12.52
C ILE A 87 13.38 5.18 -12.30
N LYS A 88 14.16 5.86 -11.45
CA LYS A 88 14.02 7.31 -11.21
C LYS A 88 14.22 8.17 -12.46
N LYS A 89 14.95 7.68 -13.47
CA LYS A 89 15.18 8.44 -14.71
C LYS A 89 13.98 8.45 -15.65
N GLU A 90 13.11 7.45 -15.59
CA GLU A 90 11.91 7.39 -16.42
C GLU A 90 10.80 8.27 -15.85
N ILE A 91 9.99 7.70 -14.96
CA ILE A 91 8.94 8.37 -14.23
C ILE A 91 8.62 7.56 -12.98
N ALA A 92 8.67 8.20 -11.82
CA ALA A 92 8.41 7.56 -10.54
C ALA A 92 7.89 8.54 -9.51
N ILE A 93 7.24 8.03 -8.46
CA ILE A 93 6.77 8.82 -7.33
C ILE A 93 7.38 8.27 -6.06
N GLU A 94 7.79 9.15 -5.15
CA GLU A 94 8.27 8.82 -3.82
C GLU A 94 7.46 9.58 -2.77
N PHE A 95 6.83 8.82 -1.88
CA PHE A 95 6.14 9.30 -0.70
C PHE A 95 7.13 9.24 0.45
N VAL A 96 7.36 10.37 1.12
CA VAL A 96 8.31 10.51 2.21
C VAL A 96 7.55 10.82 3.50
N TYR A 97 7.90 10.10 4.55
CA TYR A 97 7.37 10.24 5.90
C TYR A 97 8.50 10.65 6.84
N PHE A 98 8.26 11.60 7.74
CA PHE A 98 9.23 12.03 8.74
C PHE A 98 9.50 10.93 9.77
N ASN A 99 8.47 10.14 10.08
CA ASN A 99 8.55 9.00 10.98
C ASN A 99 8.35 7.70 10.21
N THR A 100 8.88 6.61 10.74
CA THR A 100 8.52 5.26 10.26
C THR A 100 7.05 5.01 10.54
N ILE A 101 6.31 4.61 9.50
CA ILE A 101 4.91 4.23 9.57
C ILE A 101 4.76 2.72 9.41
N GLU A 102 3.71 2.17 10.00
CA GLU A 102 3.29 0.78 9.80
C GLU A 102 2.12 0.74 8.79
N TYR A 103 2.29 -0.04 7.72
CA TYR A 103 1.24 -0.42 6.77
C TYR A 103 0.94 -1.91 6.89
N ARG A 104 -0.34 -2.27 6.81
CA ARG A 104 -0.80 -3.66 6.82
C ARG A 104 -1.77 -3.89 5.68
N HIS A 105 -1.45 -4.85 4.82
CA HIS A 105 -2.32 -5.32 3.76
C HIS A 105 -2.41 -6.83 3.83
N ASP A 106 -3.61 -7.35 4.07
CA ASP A 106 -3.84 -8.75 4.38
C ASP A 106 -2.95 -9.25 5.54
N SER A 107 -2.15 -10.30 5.31
CA SER A 107 -1.21 -10.85 6.29
C SER A 107 0.13 -10.14 6.32
N ILE A 108 0.34 -9.13 5.48
CA ILE A 108 1.65 -8.51 5.25
C ILE A 108 1.73 -7.21 6.04
N LYS A 109 2.66 -7.18 7.00
CA LYS A 109 3.03 -5.99 7.77
C LYS A 109 4.34 -5.41 7.23
N ARG A 110 4.38 -4.10 7.00
CA ARG A 110 5.58 -3.36 6.57
C ARG A 110 5.77 -2.11 7.42
N GLU A 111 7.01 -1.85 7.80
CA GLU A 111 7.42 -0.63 8.50
C GLU A 111 8.42 0.13 7.62
N PHE A 112 8.08 1.35 7.22
CA PHE A 112 8.90 2.15 6.29
C PHE A 112 8.74 3.64 6.56
N ASN A 113 9.71 4.45 6.13
CA ASN A 113 9.58 5.91 6.11
C ASN A 113 9.57 6.47 4.68
N LYS A 114 9.72 5.60 3.67
CA LYS A 114 9.59 5.95 2.26
C LYS A 114 8.87 4.86 1.47
N LEU A 115 8.06 5.30 0.52
CA LEU A 115 7.32 4.46 -0.41
C LEU A 115 7.60 4.97 -1.81
N PHE A 116 8.20 4.15 -2.65
CA PHE A 116 8.54 4.49 -4.03
C PHE A 116 7.69 3.68 -5.00
N ILE A 117 7.20 4.33 -6.04
CA ILE A 117 6.28 3.77 -7.03
C ILE A 117 6.83 4.11 -8.40
N SER A 118 7.20 3.08 -9.13
CA SER A 118 7.59 3.25 -10.52
C SER A 118 6.35 3.42 -11.39
N LEU A 119 6.39 4.40 -12.27
CA LEU A 119 5.39 4.58 -13.32
C LEU A 119 5.99 4.30 -14.71
N GLY A 120 7.26 3.85 -14.77
CA GLY A 120 8.02 3.57 -15.99
C GLY A 120 7.41 2.46 -16.85
N SER A 121 7.94 2.23 -18.05
CA SER A 121 7.41 1.18 -18.94
C SER A 121 7.80 -0.23 -18.52
N GLU A 122 9.06 -0.40 -18.13
CA GLU A 122 9.66 -1.70 -17.78
C GLU A 122 9.35 -2.09 -16.33
N TYR A 123 9.30 -1.10 -15.45
CA TYR A 123 9.12 -1.29 -14.01
C TYR A 123 7.77 -0.78 -13.51
N ASN A 124 6.73 -0.63 -14.35
CA ASN A 124 5.47 0.00 -13.93
C ASN A 124 4.81 -0.68 -12.72
N ASP A 125 5.13 -1.95 -12.46
CA ASP A 125 4.44 -2.73 -11.43
C ASP A 125 5.13 -2.64 -10.06
N TYR A 126 6.22 -1.89 -9.95
CA TYR A 126 7.06 -1.86 -8.76
C TYR A 126 6.60 -0.81 -7.76
N ILE A 127 6.22 -1.28 -6.57
CA ILE A 127 6.10 -0.47 -5.36
C ILE A 127 7.13 -0.98 -4.36
N ILE A 128 7.84 -0.04 -3.74
CA ILE A 128 9.04 -0.26 -2.94
C ILE A 128 8.82 0.46 -1.61
N PHE A 129 8.61 -0.31 -0.55
CA PHE A 129 8.61 0.21 0.82
C PHE A 129 10.03 0.16 1.34
N TYR A 130 10.58 1.24 1.90
CA TYR A 130 11.94 1.21 2.44
C TYR A 130 12.18 2.20 3.59
N ASN A 131 13.16 1.87 4.43
CA ASN A 131 13.73 2.79 5.43
C ASN A 131 15.03 3.38 4.87
N ASN A 132 15.58 4.44 5.46
CA ASN A 132 16.88 5.05 5.05
C ASN A 132 18.07 4.04 4.93
N ARG A 133 17.89 2.78 5.34
CA ARG A 133 18.67 1.61 4.90
C ARG A 133 17.78 0.76 3.98
N TYR A 134 18.18 0.63 2.72
CA TYR A 134 17.44 -0.10 1.69
C TYR A 134 17.03 -1.50 2.16
N GLN A 135 15.76 -1.66 2.47
CA GLN A 135 15.07 -2.93 2.48
C GLN A 135 13.81 -2.67 1.70
N SER A 136 13.68 -3.29 0.54
CA SER A 136 12.51 -3.17 -0.30
C SER A 136 12.01 -4.52 -0.77
N SER A 137 10.80 -4.52 -1.28
CA SER A 137 10.03 -5.68 -1.68
C SER A 137 9.17 -5.24 -2.86
N PRO A 138 9.47 -5.65 -4.11
CA PRO A 138 8.67 -5.28 -5.26
C PRO A 138 7.28 -5.90 -5.16
N LEU A 139 6.28 -5.15 -5.61
CA LEU A 139 5.04 -5.76 -6.05
C LEU A 139 5.25 -6.24 -7.48
N GLU A 140 4.71 -7.40 -7.79
CA GLU A 140 4.58 -7.88 -9.16
C GLU A 140 3.09 -7.96 -9.47
N ASN A 141 2.72 -7.68 -10.72
CA ASN A 141 1.35 -7.77 -11.26
C ASN A 141 0.37 -6.66 -10.83
N LEU A 142 0.79 -5.39 -10.87
CA LEU A 142 -0.17 -4.28 -10.87
C LEU A 142 -0.93 -4.27 -12.21
N LYS A 143 -2.25 -4.15 -12.18
CA LYS A 143 -3.06 -4.03 -13.41
C LYS A 143 -2.80 -2.66 -14.09
N LYS A 144 -2.67 -2.65 -15.43
CA LYS A 144 -2.73 -1.43 -16.29
C LYS A 144 -4.19 -1.17 -16.74
N PRO A 145 -4.62 0.08 -17.05
CA PRO A 145 -3.88 1.33 -17.10
C PRO A 145 -4.02 2.14 -15.80
N ASP A 146 -2.93 2.80 -15.43
CA ASP A 146 -2.80 3.44 -14.13
C ASP A 146 -3.22 4.91 -14.22
N GLU A 147 -4.43 5.22 -13.75
CA GLU A 147 -4.97 6.58 -13.64
C GLU A 147 -3.96 7.53 -12.99
N LEU A 148 -3.14 7.02 -12.06
CA LEU A 148 -2.01 7.71 -11.45
C LEU A 148 -0.96 8.14 -12.48
N LYS A 149 -0.45 7.23 -13.31
CA LYS A 149 0.52 7.56 -14.36
C LYS A 149 -0.01 8.63 -15.31
N LYS A 150 -1.26 8.47 -15.77
CA LYS A 150 -1.90 9.45 -16.65
C LYS A 150 -1.98 10.82 -15.97
N TYR A 151 -2.48 10.85 -14.73
CA TYR A 151 -2.62 12.08 -13.98
C TYR A 151 -1.28 12.81 -13.78
N VAL A 152 -0.22 12.06 -13.42
CA VAL A 152 1.12 12.63 -13.24
C VAL A 152 1.64 13.25 -14.53
N LEU A 153 1.53 12.55 -15.66
CA LEU A 153 1.97 13.06 -16.97
C LEU A 153 1.16 14.28 -17.46
N ASP A 154 -0.12 14.38 -17.09
CA ASP A 154 -0.98 15.49 -17.49
C ASP A 154 -0.77 16.76 -16.65
N ASN A 155 -0.06 16.68 -15.51
CA ASN A 155 0.04 17.75 -14.51
C ASN A 155 1.48 18.15 -14.14
N ILE A 156 2.46 17.60 -14.84
CA ILE A 156 3.91 17.86 -14.69
C ILE A 156 4.49 18.27 -16.02
#